data_AF-A0A351FMV3-F1
#
_entry.id   AF-A0A351FMV3-F1
#
_cell.length_a   1.000
_cell.length_b   1.000
_cell.length_c   1.000
_cell.angle_alpha   90.00
_cell.angle_beta   90.00
_cell.angle_gamma   90.00
#
_symmetry.space_group_name_H-M   'P 1'
#
loop_
_entity.id
_entity.type
_entity.pdbx_description
1 polymer ?
#
loop_
_entity_poly.entity_id
_entity_poly.type
_entity_poly.pdbx_seq_one_letter_code
_entity_poly.pdbx_strand_id
1 'polypeptide(L)'
;QGENDQGAAGPDGGYGWETYQDYFVAMSADWKRDFPNVSRYYLFQIWPNACSMGRDGNGDMLREKQRTLPRLYSNMKIISTLGIQPGGGCHYPLAGWNEFAKRMHGLLARDFYGQGGDQPLTAPNLLSVSFVDDRRRVIELEFDQPIVWQEQLASEFYFDNTNNLVASGAVQDRTLRLQLKDATSAQRITYLKESSWNPQNLLRGANGMAALTFCNVLISPPDEDPR
;
A
#
# COMPACT_ATOMS: atom_id res chain seq x y z
N GLN A 1 -7.62 10.49 6.43
CA GLN A 1 -8.38 9.85 7.52
C GLN A 1 -7.76 8.48 7.72
N GLY A 2 -7.57 8.10 8.98
CA GLY A 2 -6.88 6.91 9.42
C GLY A 2 -5.79 7.25 10.44
N GLU A 3 -5.31 8.50 10.47
CA GLU A 3 -4.22 8.92 11.34
C GLU A 3 -4.51 8.63 12.83
N ASN A 4 -5.76 8.80 13.28
CA ASN A 4 -6.18 8.48 14.64
C ASN A 4 -6.52 7.00 14.88
N ASP A 5 -6.63 6.18 13.83
CA ASP A 5 -6.92 4.75 13.90
C ASP A 5 -5.64 3.90 14.04
N GLN A 6 -4.46 4.54 14.11
CA GLN A 6 -3.18 3.87 14.29
C GLN A 6 -2.95 3.38 15.74
N GLY A 7 -3.67 3.93 16.72
CA GLY A 7 -3.48 3.64 18.14
C GLY A 7 -4.42 2.57 18.71
N ALA A 8 -4.19 2.22 19.99
CA ALA A 8 -5.00 1.26 20.78
C ALA A 8 -6.28 1.87 21.40
N ALA A 9 -6.63 3.09 21.00
CA ALA A 9 -7.85 3.78 21.44
C ALA A 9 -8.94 3.66 20.36
N GLY A 10 -8.99 2.49 19.72
CA GLY A 10 -10.03 2.16 18.77
C GLY A 10 -11.40 2.20 19.44
N PRO A 11 -12.46 2.45 18.66
CA PRO A 11 -13.81 2.69 19.17
C PRO A 11 -14.39 1.55 20.03
N ASP A 12 -13.91 0.32 19.85
CA ASP A 12 -14.35 -0.87 20.58
C ASP A 12 -13.35 -1.35 21.65
N GLY A 13 -12.38 -0.52 22.02
CA GLY A 13 -11.39 -0.82 23.06
C GLY A 13 -10.17 -1.64 22.60
N GLY A 14 -9.94 -1.72 21.29
CA GLY A 14 -8.78 -2.36 20.64
C GLY A 14 -7.97 -1.40 19.76
N TYR A 15 -7.15 -1.94 18.86
CA TYR A 15 -6.45 -1.12 17.86
C TYR A 15 -7.40 -0.68 16.76
N GLY A 16 -7.31 0.58 16.31
CA GLY A 16 -8.21 1.10 15.27
C GLY A 16 -8.19 0.29 13.97
N TRP A 17 -7.05 -0.32 13.60
CA TRP A 17 -6.95 -1.17 12.41
C TRP A 17 -7.82 -2.44 12.49
N GLU A 18 -8.17 -2.92 13.68
CA GLU A 18 -8.98 -4.13 13.87
C GLU A 18 -10.40 -3.92 13.36
N THR A 19 -10.95 -2.71 13.54
CA THR A 19 -12.33 -2.35 13.21
C THR A 19 -12.46 -1.42 12.01
N TYR A 20 -11.35 -0.87 11.51
CA TYR A 20 -11.32 0.11 10.41
C TYR A 20 -12.12 -0.32 9.18
N GLN A 21 -11.95 -1.57 8.74
CA GLN A 21 -12.63 -2.07 7.54
C GLN A 21 -14.14 -2.12 7.74
N ASP A 22 -14.60 -2.69 8.85
CA ASP A 22 -16.03 -2.89 9.12
C ASP A 22 -16.72 -1.54 9.30
N TYR A 23 -16.07 -0.59 9.96
CA TYR A 23 -16.59 0.76 10.14
C TYR A 23 -16.57 1.57 8.85
N PHE A 24 -15.56 1.39 7.99
CA PHE A 24 -15.58 2.00 6.67
C PHE A 24 -16.73 1.43 5.81
N VAL A 25 -16.97 0.12 5.87
CA VAL A 25 -18.09 -0.53 5.17
C VAL A 25 -19.43 0.00 5.68
N ALA A 26 -19.64 0.04 7.00
CA ALA A 26 -20.87 0.57 7.59
C ALA A 26 -21.12 2.04 7.18
N MET A 27 -20.10 2.89 7.32
CA MET A 27 -20.17 4.31 6.95
C MET A 27 -20.48 4.50 5.45
N SER A 28 -19.80 3.75 4.57
CA SER A 28 -20.02 3.88 3.13
C SER A 28 -21.38 3.32 2.66
N ALA A 29 -21.94 2.34 3.39
CA ALA A 29 -23.29 1.84 3.19
C ALA A 29 -24.33 2.88 3.59
N ASP A 30 -24.14 3.58 4.72
CA ASP A 30 -24.98 4.72 5.12
C ASP A 30 -24.94 5.84 4.07
N TRP A 31 -23.76 6.18 3.55
CA TRP A 31 -23.65 7.13 2.44
C TRP A 31 -24.40 6.67 1.20
N LYS A 32 -24.34 5.38 0.87
CA LYS A 32 -25.05 4.84 -0.29
C LYS A 32 -26.57 4.83 -0.10
N ARG A 33 -27.06 4.64 1.13
CA ARG A 33 -28.48 4.77 1.48
C ARG A 33 -28.96 6.21 1.31
N ASP A 34 -28.21 7.16 1.86
CA ASP A 34 -28.63 8.57 1.94
C ASP A 34 -28.33 9.34 0.65
N PHE A 35 -27.30 8.92 -0.09
CA PHE A 35 -26.87 9.46 -1.38
C PHE A 35 -26.79 8.33 -2.42
N PRO A 36 -27.93 7.85 -2.94
CA PRO A 36 -27.97 6.67 -3.81
C PRO A 36 -27.14 6.80 -5.10
N ASN A 37 -26.86 8.03 -5.53
CA ASN A 37 -26.04 8.33 -6.70
C ASN A 37 -24.51 8.27 -6.45
N VAL A 38 -24.05 8.02 -5.21
CA VAL A 38 -22.64 7.76 -4.94
C VAL A 38 -22.21 6.52 -5.72
N SER A 39 -21.27 6.70 -6.65
CA SER A 39 -20.87 5.67 -7.60
C SER A 39 -19.39 5.32 -7.53
N ARG A 40 -18.59 6.14 -6.82
CA ARG A 40 -17.13 6.02 -6.73
C ARG A 40 -16.64 6.46 -5.35
N TYR A 41 -15.55 5.85 -4.89
CA TYR A 41 -14.89 6.18 -3.64
C TYR A 41 -13.40 6.44 -3.90
N TYR A 42 -12.88 7.57 -3.42
CA TYR A 42 -11.45 7.91 -3.49
C TYR A 42 -10.93 8.02 -2.07
N LEU A 43 -10.04 7.11 -1.68
CA LEU A 43 -9.52 7.04 -0.31
C LEU A 43 -8.01 7.25 -0.33
N PHE A 44 -7.50 8.00 0.63
CA PHE A 44 -6.07 8.16 0.81
C PHE A 44 -5.51 7.08 1.75
N GLN A 45 -4.47 6.36 1.35
CA GLN A 45 -3.66 5.59 2.30
C GLN A 45 -2.74 6.56 3.03
N ILE A 46 -2.73 6.53 4.37
CA ILE A 46 -1.84 7.38 5.18
C ILE A 46 -0.37 6.96 5.02
N TRP A 47 0.56 7.86 5.33
CA TRP A 47 1.99 7.54 5.33
C TRP A 47 2.42 6.89 6.67
N PRO A 48 3.57 6.22 6.73
CA PRO A 48 4.02 5.58 7.96
C PRO A 48 4.16 6.56 9.14
N ASN A 49 3.67 6.15 10.31
CA ASN A 49 3.69 6.92 11.56
C ASN A 49 3.11 8.34 11.43
N ALA A 50 2.04 8.51 10.65
CA ALA A 50 1.38 9.81 10.48
C ALA A 50 0.95 10.39 11.84
N CYS A 51 1.18 11.68 12.07
CA CYS A 51 0.89 12.36 13.34
C CYS A 51 1.56 11.75 14.58
N SER A 52 2.61 10.92 14.42
CA SER A 52 3.25 10.20 15.53
C SER A 52 2.30 9.29 16.31
N MET A 53 1.22 8.83 15.68
CA MET A 53 0.19 7.99 16.30
C MET A 53 0.45 6.49 16.10
N GLY A 54 1.32 6.13 15.15
CA GLY A 54 1.75 4.74 14.93
C GLY A 54 2.68 4.27 16.05
N ARG A 55 2.39 3.10 16.61
CA ARG A 55 3.24 2.41 17.59
C ARG A 55 3.18 0.91 17.32
N ASP A 56 4.29 0.22 17.57
CA ASP A 56 4.36 -1.26 17.57
C ASP A 56 3.84 -1.93 16.28
N GLY A 57 3.89 -1.23 15.13
CA GLY A 57 3.46 -1.74 13.82
C GLY A 57 1.96 -1.60 13.55
N ASN A 58 1.19 -0.94 14.42
CA ASN A 58 -0.25 -0.78 14.24
C ASN A 58 -0.59 0.12 13.04
N GLY A 59 0.23 1.13 12.73
CA GLY A 59 0.04 1.91 11.51
C GLY A 59 0.39 1.13 10.24
N ASP A 60 1.28 0.14 10.31
CA ASP A 60 1.51 -0.81 9.21
C ASP A 60 0.23 -1.62 8.92
N MET A 61 -0.40 -2.15 9.98
CA MET A 61 -1.65 -2.92 9.89
C MET A 61 -2.82 -2.07 9.39
N LEU A 62 -2.93 -0.81 9.82
CA LEU A 62 -3.96 0.09 9.32
C LEU A 62 -3.80 0.36 7.82
N ARG A 63 -2.59 0.63 7.37
CA ARG A 63 -2.30 0.87 5.94
C ARG A 63 -2.60 -0.36 5.10
N GLU A 64 -2.41 -1.57 5.64
CA GLU A 64 -2.87 -2.81 5.02
C GLU A 64 -4.39 -2.87 4.86
N LYS A 65 -5.17 -2.46 5.88
CA LYS A 65 -6.64 -2.33 5.74
C LYS A 65 -6.99 -1.33 4.63
N GLN A 66 -6.36 -0.16 4.61
CA GLN A 66 -6.63 0.88 3.62
C GLN A 66 -6.37 0.43 2.18
N ARG A 67 -5.24 -0.26 1.90
CA ARG A 67 -4.92 -0.68 0.52
C ARG A 67 -5.79 -1.83 0.02
N THR A 68 -6.37 -2.63 0.92
CA THR A 68 -7.14 -3.83 0.58
C THR A 68 -8.64 -3.56 0.48
N LEU A 69 -9.12 -2.43 1.03
CA LEU A 69 -10.51 -1.98 0.88
C LEU A 69 -11.06 -2.06 -0.56
N PRO A 70 -10.33 -1.71 -1.63
CA PRO A 70 -10.87 -1.80 -3.00
C PRO A 70 -11.37 -3.18 -3.41
N ARG A 71 -10.94 -4.26 -2.74
CA ARG A 71 -11.46 -5.62 -2.99
C ARG A 71 -12.96 -5.75 -2.66
N LEU A 72 -13.50 -4.84 -1.85
CA LEU A 72 -14.89 -4.83 -1.41
C LEU A 72 -15.79 -3.86 -2.22
N TYR A 73 -15.23 -3.10 -3.17
CA TYR A 73 -15.95 -2.04 -3.89
C TYR A 73 -15.69 -2.10 -5.38
N SER A 74 -16.74 -1.99 -6.20
CA SER A 74 -16.61 -1.98 -7.66
C SER A 74 -15.80 -0.77 -8.18
N ASN A 75 -15.88 0.37 -7.49
CA ASN A 75 -15.32 1.64 -7.95
C ASN A 75 -14.60 2.41 -6.82
N MET A 76 -13.70 1.75 -6.10
CA MET A 76 -12.81 2.43 -5.16
C MET A 76 -11.40 2.58 -5.73
N LYS A 77 -10.79 3.74 -5.50
CA LYS A 77 -9.38 4.01 -5.81
C LYS A 77 -8.66 4.48 -4.57
N ILE A 78 -7.48 3.91 -4.34
CA ILE A 78 -6.57 4.34 -3.27
C ILE A 78 -5.56 5.32 -3.85
N ILE A 79 -5.45 6.48 -3.20
CA ILE A 79 -4.48 7.51 -3.51
C ILE A 79 -3.42 7.45 -2.42
N SER A 80 -2.18 7.20 -2.80
CA SER A 80 -1.09 7.21 -1.82
C SER A 80 -0.83 8.63 -1.32
N THR A 81 -0.65 8.81 -0.02
CA THR A 81 -0.02 10.02 0.53
C THR A 81 1.50 9.89 0.65
N LEU A 82 1.99 8.65 0.58
CA LEU A 82 3.41 8.34 0.60
C LEU A 82 4.13 8.99 -0.59
N GLY A 83 5.32 9.53 -0.32
CA GLY A 83 6.17 10.18 -1.30
C GLY A 83 5.66 11.54 -1.80
N ILE A 84 4.63 12.13 -1.18
CA ILE A 84 4.27 13.54 -1.43
C ILE A 84 5.36 14.46 -0.86
N GLN A 85 5.78 15.43 -1.66
CA GLN A 85 6.83 16.39 -1.34
C GLN A 85 6.35 17.83 -1.60
N PRO A 86 6.58 18.77 -0.66
CA PRO A 86 7.17 18.56 0.67
C PRO A 86 6.27 17.67 1.54
N GLY A 87 6.91 16.82 2.35
CA GLY A 87 6.22 15.96 3.31
C GLY A 87 5.51 16.75 4.43
N GLY A 88 4.73 16.05 5.24
CA GLY A 88 4.08 16.58 6.44
C GLY A 88 4.54 15.85 7.71
N GLY A 89 4.31 16.48 8.87
CA GLY A 89 4.45 15.83 10.18
C GLY A 89 3.15 15.14 10.61
N CYS A 90 2.18 15.95 11.04
CA CYS A 90 0.78 15.53 11.16
C CYS A 90 -0.08 16.05 10.00
N HIS A 91 0.23 17.23 9.48
CA HIS A 91 -0.44 17.82 8.34
C HIS A 91 0.58 18.26 7.28
N TYR A 92 0.16 18.22 6.01
CA TYR A 92 0.97 18.73 4.91
C TYR A 92 0.94 20.27 4.88
N PRO A 93 2.03 20.93 4.44
CA PRO A 93 1.98 22.34 4.09
C PRO A 93 1.17 22.54 2.80
N LEU A 94 0.85 23.79 2.46
CA LEU A 94 0.07 24.13 1.26
C LEU A 94 0.62 23.47 -0.04
N ALA A 95 1.94 23.48 -0.23
CA ALA A 95 2.56 22.84 -1.38
C ALA A 95 2.32 21.32 -1.41
N GLY A 96 2.30 20.64 -0.26
CA GLY A 96 1.94 19.23 -0.18
C GLY A 96 0.47 19.00 -0.49
N TRP A 97 -0.44 19.84 0.03
CA TRP A 97 -1.87 19.79 -0.32
C TRP A 97 -2.14 20.00 -1.81
N ASN A 98 -1.32 20.80 -2.50
CA ASN A 98 -1.42 20.94 -3.96
C ASN A 98 -1.12 19.61 -4.68
N GLU A 99 -0.22 18.77 -4.16
CA GLU A 99 0.01 17.42 -4.72
C GLU A 99 -1.16 16.47 -4.48
N PHE A 100 -1.85 16.57 -3.34
CA PHE A 100 -3.12 15.83 -3.12
C PHE A 100 -4.14 16.22 -4.19
N ALA A 101 -4.33 17.52 -4.39
CA ALA A 101 -5.28 18.05 -5.37
C ALA A 101 -4.95 17.59 -6.79
N LYS A 102 -3.67 17.60 -7.20
CA LYS A 102 -3.23 17.10 -8.51
C LYS A 102 -3.56 15.61 -8.71
N ARG A 103 -3.28 14.77 -7.71
CA ARG A 103 -3.57 13.32 -7.76
C ARG A 103 -5.07 13.05 -7.88
N MET A 104 -5.90 13.74 -7.08
CA MET A 104 -7.35 13.64 -7.17
C MET A 104 -7.88 14.15 -8.51
N HIS A 105 -7.39 15.31 -8.96
CA HIS A 105 -7.85 15.92 -10.20
C HIS A 105 -7.71 14.98 -11.39
N GLY A 106 -6.56 14.30 -11.54
CA GLY A 106 -6.37 13.33 -12.62
C GLY A 106 -7.40 12.20 -12.60
N LEU A 107 -7.70 11.65 -11.43
CA LEU A 107 -8.71 10.61 -11.28
C LEU A 107 -10.11 11.13 -11.59
N LEU A 108 -10.48 12.31 -11.09
CA LEU A 108 -11.78 12.91 -11.34
C LEU A 108 -11.98 13.28 -12.82
N ALA A 109 -10.94 13.83 -13.46
CA ALA A 109 -10.94 14.18 -14.88
C ALA A 109 -11.19 12.94 -15.75
N ARG A 110 -10.52 11.81 -15.45
CA ARG A 110 -10.75 10.55 -16.15
C ARG A 110 -12.14 9.97 -15.88
N ASP A 111 -12.49 9.84 -14.61
CA ASP A 111 -13.63 9.03 -14.18
C ASP A 111 -14.99 9.70 -14.45
N PHE A 112 -15.02 11.04 -14.57
CA PHE A 112 -16.24 11.82 -14.82
C PHE A 112 -16.26 12.56 -16.17
N TYR A 113 -15.11 12.85 -16.77
CA TYR A 113 -15.03 13.66 -17.99
C TYR A 113 -14.34 12.93 -19.15
N GLY A 114 -13.92 11.68 -18.97
CA GLY A 114 -13.23 10.90 -20.01
C GLY A 114 -11.89 11.49 -20.43
N GLN A 115 -11.29 12.36 -19.60
CA GLN A 115 -10.00 12.99 -19.89
C GLN A 115 -8.82 12.12 -19.44
N GLY A 116 -7.67 12.30 -20.07
CA GLY A 116 -6.45 11.55 -19.78
C GLY A 116 -6.20 10.43 -20.79
N GLY A 117 -5.34 9.48 -20.42
CA GLY A 117 -5.00 8.32 -21.24
C GLY A 117 -4.97 7.03 -20.41
N ASP A 118 -4.47 5.96 -20.99
CA ASP A 118 -4.50 4.61 -20.38
C ASP A 118 -3.45 4.39 -19.28
N GLN A 119 -2.68 5.43 -18.95
CA GLN A 119 -1.63 5.33 -17.94
C GLN A 119 -2.22 5.24 -16.53
N PRO A 120 -1.61 4.44 -15.63
CA PRO A 120 -2.10 4.34 -14.26
C PRO A 120 -1.99 5.66 -13.48
N LEU A 121 -3.11 6.08 -12.89
CA LEU A 121 -3.23 7.33 -12.12
C LEU A 121 -3.19 7.11 -10.59
N THR A 122 -3.00 5.87 -10.15
CA THR A 122 -2.87 5.49 -8.73
C THR A 122 -1.47 4.98 -8.44
N ALA A 123 -1.14 4.87 -7.15
CA ALA A 123 0.07 4.20 -6.72
C ALA A 123 0.00 2.69 -7.00
N PRO A 124 1.13 2.02 -7.28
CA PRO A 124 1.15 0.57 -7.39
C PRO A 124 0.62 -0.09 -6.12
N ASN A 125 -0.26 -1.08 -6.27
CA ASN A 125 -0.73 -1.92 -5.19
C ASN A 125 -0.28 -3.37 -5.42
N LEU A 126 0.14 -4.02 -4.34
CA LEU A 126 0.53 -5.42 -4.37
C LEU A 126 -0.70 -6.32 -4.50
N LEU A 127 -0.69 -7.19 -5.51
CA LEU A 127 -1.73 -8.17 -5.78
C LEU A 127 -1.46 -9.50 -5.08
N SER A 128 -0.28 -10.08 -5.31
CA SER A 128 0.10 -11.42 -4.85
C SER A 128 1.58 -11.48 -4.47
N VAL A 129 1.92 -12.48 -3.65
CA VAL A 129 3.30 -12.85 -3.31
C VAL A 129 3.42 -14.36 -3.28
N SER A 130 4.46 -14.89 -3.91
CA SER A 130 4.75 -16.33 -3.92
C SER A 130 6.26 -16.58 -3.87
N PHE A 131 6.64 -17.77 -3.41
CA PHE A 131 7.97 -18.30 -3.74
C PHE A 131 8.00 -18.73 -5.20
N VAL A 132 9.12 -18.58 -5.90
CA VAL A 132 9.23 -19.08 -7.29
C VAL A 132 9.40 -20.60 -7.34
N ASP A 133 10.01 -21.19 -6.30
CA ASP A 133 10.25 -22.62 -6.19
C ASP A 133 10.35 -23.07 -4.72
N ASP A 134 10.42 -24.39 -4.51
CA ASP A 134 10.55 -24.99 -3.18
C ASP A 134 11.89 -24.72 -2.48
N ARG A 135 12.88 -24.14 -3.19
CA ARG A 135 14.15 -23.73 -2.58
C ARG A 135 13.97 -22.47 -1.74
N ARG A 136 12.89 -21.72 -1.94
CA ARG A 136 12.51 -20.55 -1.14
C ARG A 136 13.59 -19.47 -1.09
N ARG A 137 14.32 -19.29 -2.19
CA ARG A 137 15.37 -18.26 -2.34
C ARG A 137 14.95 -17.10 -3.22
N VAL A 138 13.82 -17.20 -3.91
CA VAL A 138 13.30 -16.12 -4.76
C VAL A 138 11.84 -15.91 -4.41
N ILE A 139 11.49 -14.64 -4.18
CA ILE A 139 10.13 -14.20 -3.93
C ILE A 139 9.68 -13.41 -5.14
N GLU A 140 8.50 -13.73 -5.66
CA GLU A 140 7.84 -12.96 -6.70
C GLU A 140 6.74 -12.10 -6.06
N LEU A 141 6.72 -10.81 -6.38
CA LEU A 141 5.69 -9.85 -5.98
C LEU A 141 5.04 -9.30 -7.24
N GLU A 142 3.74 -9.53 -7.38
CA GLU A 142 2.96 -9.05 -8.52
C GLU A 142 2.23 -7.76 -8.14
N PHE A 143 2.39 -6.71 -8.93
CA PHE A 143 1.69 -5.44 -8.77
C PHE A 143 0.61 -5.27 -9.84
N ASP A 144 -0.32 -4.36 -9.59
CA ASP A 144 -1.38 -3.97 -10.53
C ASP A 144 -0.90 -3.09 -11.69
N GLN A 145 0.35 -2.65 -11.65
CA GLN A 145 0.98 -1.80 -12.65
C GLN A 145 2.50 -1.91 -12.60
N PRO A 146 3.22 -1.43 -13.64
CA PRO A 146 4.67 -1.49 -13.68
C PRO A 146 5.34 -0.74 -12.54
N ILE A 147 6.45 -1.29 -12.04
CA ILE A 147 7.25 -0.75 -10.93
C ILE A 147 8.70 -0.52 -11.33
N VAL A 148 9.44 0.21 -10.51
CA VAL A 148 10.87 0.47 -10.69
C VAL A 148 11.64 0.03 -9.46
N TRP A 149 12.57 -0.91 -9.63
CA TRP A 149 13.45 -1.39 -8.58
C TRP A 149 14.71 -0.53 -8.44
N GLN A 150 15.16 -0.36 -7.20
CA GLN A 150 16.44 0.24 -6.85
C GLN A 150 17.06 -0.59 -5.73
N GLU A 151 18.34 -0.96 -5.84
CA GLU A 151 19.00 -1.88 -4.90
C GLU A 151 18.98 -1.40 -3.45
N GLN A 152 18.98 -0.08 -3.22
CA GLN A 152 18.86 0.51 -1.89
C GLN A 152 17.55 0.18 -1.16
N LEU A 153 16.53 -0.31 -1.88
CA LEU A 153 15.25 -0.72 -1.30
C LEU A 153 15.29 -2.11 -0.66
N ALA A 154 16.38 -2.87 -0.82
CA ALA A 154 16.52 -4.22 -0.26
C ALA A 154 16.27 -4.29 1.26
N SER A 155 16.62 -3.23 2.00
CA SER A 155 16.40 -3.14 3.46
C SER A 155 14.96 -2.83 3.87
N GLU A 156 14.09 -2.43 2.92
CA GLU A 156 12.72 -1.99 3.20
C GLU A 156 11.72 -3.17 3.23
N PHE A 157 12.15 -4.39 2.89
CA PHE A 157 11.35 -5.60 2.92
C PHE A 157 11.67 -6.45 4.16
N TYR A 158 10.62 -6.83 4.89
CA TYR A 158 10.68 -7.62 6.11
C TYR A 158 9.95 -8.94 5.89
N PHE A 159 10.61 -10.04 6.24
CA PHE A 159 10.10 -11.41 6.18
C PHE A 159 9.91 -11.92 7.60
N ASP A 160 8.67 -12.15 8.03
CA ASP A 160 8.30 -12.43 9.43
C ASP A 160 9.04 -11.52 10.43
N ASN A 161 9.00 -10.21 10.17
CA ASN A 161 9.67 -9.14 10.93
C ASN A 161 11.19 -9.05 10.81
N THR A 162 11.85 -9.90 10.03
CA THR A 162 13.31 -9.84 9.79
C THR A 162 13.59 -9.16 8.45
N ASN A 163 14.38 -8.08 8.44
CA ASN A 163 14.83 -7.43 7.20
C ASN A 163 16.23 -7.88 6.79
N ASN A 164 16.77 -7.26 5.73
CA ASN A 164 18.11 -7.54 5.20
C ASN A 164 18.29 -8.96 4.65
N LEU A 165 17.21 -9.65 4.27
CA LEU A 165 17.25 -10.94 3.60
C LEU A 165 17.39 -10.80 2.08
N VAL A 166 17.00 -9.67 1.50
CA VAL A 166 17.11 -9.41 0.06
C VAL A 166 18.57 -9.19 -0.31
N ALA A 167 19.05 -9.93 -1.31
CA ALA A 167 20.37 -9.79 -1.92
C ALA A 167 20.33 -8.88 -3.15
N SER A 168 19.30 -9.01 -3.99
CA SER A 168 19.07 -8.17 -5.16
C SER A 168 17.61 -8.24 -5.61
N GLY A 169 17.23 -7.37 -6.54
CA GLY A 169 15.92 -7.39 -7.18
C GLY A 169 15.99 -7.25 -8.69
N ALA A 170 15.01 -7.82 -9.39
CA ALA A 170 14.83 -7.65 -10.82
C ALA A 170 13.35 -7.43 -11.13
N VAL A 171 13.06 -6.51 -12.05
CA VAL A 171 11.69 -6.20 -12.47
C VAL A 171 11.48 -6.68 -13.90
N GLN A 172 10.36 -7.36 -14.12
CA GLN A 172 9.80 -7.59 -15.43
C GLN A 172 8.38 -7.02 -15.42
N ASP A 173 8.19 -5.88 -16.08
CA ASP A 173 6.91 -5.16 -16.14
C ASP A 173 6.33 -4.84 -14.74
N ARG A 174 5.26 -5.53 -14.34
CA ARG A 174 4.58 -5.38 -13.03
C ARG A 174 5.03 -6.38 -11.97
N THR A 175 6.03 -7.20 -12.26
CA THR A 175 6.51 -8.26 -11.37
C THR A 175 7.91 -7.94 -10.83
N LEU A 176 8.04 -7.88 -9.50
CA LEU A 176 9.32 -7.80 -8.80
C LEU A 176 9.77 -9.18 -8.37
N ARG A 177 10.96 -9.61 -8.77
CA ARG A 177 11.63 -10.77 -8.19
C ARG A 177 12.70 -10.32 -7.22
N LEU A 178 12.58 -10.73 -5.96
CA LEU A 178 13.59 -10.50 -4.94
C LEU A 178 14.40 -11.78 -4.75
N GLN A 179 15.69 -11.73 -5.09
CA GLN A 179 16.63 -12.78 -4.75
C GLN A 179 17.01 -12.63 -3.28
N LEU A 180 16.82 -13.69 -2.48
CA LEU A 180 17.21 -13.72 -1.09
C LEU A 180 18.66 -14.21 -0.94
N LYS A 181 19.34 -13.73 0.11
CA LYS A 181 20.71 -14.13 0.47
C LYS A 181 20.77 -15.65 0.71
N ASP A 182 19.81 -16.17 1.47
CA ASP A 182 19.63 -17.59 1.76
C ASP A 182 18.16 -17.98 1.73
N ALA A 183 17.88 -19.28 1.79
CA ALA A 183 16.50 -19.79 1.87
C ALA A 183 15.84 -19.30 3.17
N THR A 184 14.54 -18.98 3.11
CA THR A 184 13.77 -18.54 4.28
C THR A 184 12.57 -19.45 4.54
N SER A 185 12.23 -19.62 5.83
CA SER A 185 10.99 -20.25 6.26
C SER A 185 9.86 -19.23 6.48
N ALA A 186 10.12 -17.95 6.21
CA ALA A 186 9.16 -16.88 6.46
C ALA A 186 7.84 -17.10 5.72
N GLN A 187 6.73 -16.79 6.39
CA GLN A 187 5.39 -16.95 5.87
C GLN A 187 4.76 -15.65 5.41
N ARG A 188 5.28 -14.51 5.87
CA ARG A 188 4.72 -13.19 5.58
C ARG A 188 5.79 -12.20 5.16
N ILE A 189 5.39 -11.27 4.32
CA ILE A 189 6.19 -10.12 3.90
C ILE A 189 5.50 -8.81 4.25
N THR A 190 6.32 -7.83 4.66
CA THR A 190 5.93 -6.44 4.92
C THR A 190 6.89 -5.53 4.16
N TYR A 191 6.35 -4.51 3.49
CA TYR A 191 7.13 -3.46 2.85
C TYR A 191 6.93 -2.14 3.58
N LEU A 192 8.05 -1.53 3.98
CA LEU A 192 8.15 -0.21 4.59
C LEU A 192 7.47 -0.11 5.97
N LYS A 193 8.14 -0.67 6.98
CA LYS A 193 7.73 -0.57 8.39
C LYS A 193 7.82 0.86 8.91
N GLU A 194 6.77 1.31 9.59
CA GLU A 194 6.69 2.67 10.14
C GLU A 194 7.75 3.01 11.18
N SER A 195 8.28 2.01 11.90
CA SER A 195 9.29 2.22 12.95
C SER A 195 10.66 2.65 12.43
N SER A 196 10.94 2.39 11.15
CA SER A 196 12.28 2.52 10.56
C SER A 196 12.28 3.02 9.12
N TRP A 197 11.14 3.49 8.62
CA TRP A 197 11.01 3.96 7.25
C TRP A 197 11.87 5.19 6.95
N ASN A 198 12.26 5.32 5.69
CA ASN A 198 12.97 6.48 5.17
C ASN A 198 12.18 7.10 4.00
N PRO A 199 11.81 8.38 4.05
CA PRO A 199 11.02 9.03 2.99
C PRO A 199 11.76 9.15 1.64
N GLN A 200 13.08 8.90 1.61
CA GLN A 200 13.87 8.82 0.37
C GLN A 200 13.92 7.40 -0.23
N ASN A 201 13.64 6.36 0.56
CA ASN A 201 13.72 4.96 0.14
C ASN A 201 12.32 4.39 -0.13
N LEU A 202 11.74 4.78 -1.27
CA LEU A 202 10.39 4.36 -1.64
C LEU A 202 10.42 3.59 -2.96
N LEU A 203 9.85 2.38 -2.96
CA LEU A 203 9.44 1.69 -4.18
C LEU A 203 8.45 2.57 -4.94
N ARG A 204 8.66 2.73 -6.25
CA ARG A 204 7.83 3.57 -7.11
C ARG A 204 7.31 2.78 -8.29
N GLY A 205 6.14 3.19 -8.77
CA GLY A 205 5.64 2.80 -10.08
C GLY A 205 6.46 3.42 -11.20
N ALA A 206 6.35 2.88 -12.42
CA ALA A 206 6.84 3.55 -13.62
C ALA A 206 6.17 4.93 -13.83
N ASN A 207 4.99 5.15 -13.23
CA ASN A 207 4.30 6.44 -13.16
C ASN A 207 4.87 7.42 -12.12
N GLY A 208 5.97 7.06 -11.44
CA GLY A 208 6.65 7.90 -10.44
C GLY A 208 5.99 7.97 -9.06
N MET A 209 4.79 7.41 -8.88
CA MET A 209 4.10 7.40 -7.59
C MET A 209 4.69 6.34 -6.66
N ALA A 210 4.85 6.67 -5.38
CA ALA A 210 5.29 5.70 -4.38
C ALA A 210 4.23 4.60 -4.21
N ALA A 211 4.65 3.34 -4.27
CA ALA A 211 3.80 2.17 -4.08
C ALA A 211 3.10 2.21 -2.72
N LEU A 212 1.86 1.73 -2.68
CA LEU A 212 1.16 1.52 -1.42
C LEU A 212 1.95 0.54 -0.56
N THR A 213 2.04 0.83 0.73
CA THR A 213 2.70 -0.08 1.66
C THR A 213 1.81 -1.25 2.00
N PHE A 214 2.39 -2.40 2.25
CA PHE A 214 1.68 -3.62 2.62
C PHE A 214 2.30 -4.26 3.86
N CYS A 215 1.48 -4.89 4.68
CA CYS A 215 1.88 -5.47 5.96
C CYS A 215 1.35 -6.90 6.10
N ASN A 216 2.23 -7.80 6.56
CA ASN A 216 1.90 -9.18 6.92
C ASN A 216 1.20 -9.98 5.81
N VAL A 217 1.52 -9.67 4.55
CA VAL A 217 0.97 -10.36 3.38
C VAL A 217 1.53 -11.77 3.33
N LEU A 218 0.65 -12.77 3.19
CA LEU A 218 1.05 -14.17 3.09
C LEU A 218 1.89 -14.40 1.83
N ILE A 219 2.97 -15.16 1.99
CA ILE A 219 3.77 -15.67 0.89
C ILE A 219 3.20 -17.03 0.53
N SER A 220 2.64 -17.12 -0.67
CA SER A 220 2.08 -18.37 -1.19
C SER A 220 3.21 -19.36 -1.51
N PRO A 221 2.94 -20.69 -1.51
CA PRO A 221 3.86 -21.64 -2.13
C PRO A 221 4.08 -21.30 -3.61
N PRO A 222 5.07 -21.92 -4.28
CA PRO A 222 5.19 -21.82 -5.72
C PRO A 222 3.87 -22.14 -6.40
N ASP A 223 3.52 -21.36 -7.41
CA ASP A 223 2.36 -21.69 -8.26
C ASP A 223 2.59 -23.10 -8.78
N GLU A 224 1.69 -24.03 -8.42
CA GLU A 224 1.63 -25.31 -9.09
C GLU A 224 1.23 -25.00 -10.54
N ASP A 225 2.18 -25.18 -11.46
CA ASP A 225 1.94 -25.10 -12.89
C ASP A 225 0.63 -25.85 -13.21
N PRO A 226 -0.41 -25.17 -13.75
CA PRO A 226 -1.63 -25.84 -14.15
C PRO A 226 -1.30 -26.68 -15.39
N ARG A 227 -0.81 -27.90 -15.16
CA ARG A 227 -0.66 -28.94 -16.18
C ARG A 227 -1.99 -29.20 -16.89
#